data_AF-A0A969QCM6-F1
#
_entry.id   AF-A0A969QCM6-F1
#
_cell.length_a   1.000
_cell.length_b   1.000
_cell.length_c   1.000
_cell.angle_alpha   90.00
_cell.angle_beta   90.00
_cell.angle_gamma   90.00
#
_symmetry.space_group_name_H-M   'P 1'
#
loop_
_entity.id
_entity.type
_entity.pdbx_description
1 polymer ?
#
loop_
_entity_poly.entity_id
_entity_poly.type
_entity_poly.pdbx_seq_one_letter_code
_entity_poly.pdbx_strand_id
1 'polypeptide(L)' 'MSIEPENTETSVSRIFAKIESLLTQAWQETGYGSLTVDSERISPTRIKVIIRGSTHYRYIISVKDING' A
#
# COMPACT_ATOMS: atom_id res chain seq x y z
N MET A 1 -1.04 35.97 6.11
CA MET A 1 -0.30 34.74 6.46
C MET A 1 -0.97 33.61 5.71
N SER A 2 -0.31 33.10 4.67
CA SER A 2 -0.80 31.93 3.94
C SER A 2 -0.58 30.73 4.84
N ILE A 3 -1.68 30.05 5.21
CA ILE A 3 -1.60 28.78 5.90
C ILE A 3 -1.17 27.78 4.82
N GLU A 4 0.12 27.50 4.72
CA GLU A 4 0.57 26.32 3.99
C GLU A 4 -0.10 25.11 4.66
N PRO A 5 -0.77 24.22 3.91
CA PRO A 5 -1.25 22.99 4.49
C PRO A 5 0.01 22.23 4.91
N GLU A 6 0.22 22.12 6.21
CA GLU A 6 1.25 21.29 6.81
C GLU A 6 1.00 19.88 6.31
N ASN A 7 1.70 19.49 5.25
CA ASN A 7 1.65 18.15 4.66
C ASN A 7 2.38 17.21 5.62
N THR A 8 1.77 16.97 6.78
CA THR A 8 2.10 15.86 7.65
C THR A 8 1.55 14.61 6.99
N GLU A 9 2.21 14.22 5.90
CA GLU A 9 1.99 12.93 5.26
C GLU A 9 2.42 11.86 6.26
N THR A 10 1.46 11.41 7.07
CA THR A 10 1.69 10.39 8.11
C THR A 10 2.27 9.14 7.46
N SER A 11 3.04 8.36 8.22
CA SER A 11 3.58 7.07 7.76
C SER A 11 2.48 6.14 7.21
N VAL A 12 1.26 6.25 7.77
CA VAL A 12 0.04 5.59 7.29
C VAL A 12 -0.42 6.10 5.93
N SER A 13 -0.46 7.43 5.71
CA SER A 13 -0.82 8.02 4.41
C SER A 13 0.09 7.51 3.29
N ARG A 14 1.40 7.38 3.56
CA ARG A 14 2.37 6.83 2.59
C ARG A 14 2.13 5.36 2.26
N ILE A 15 1.71 4.55 3.25
CA ILE A 15 1.33 3.15 3.02
C ILE A 15 0.16 3.08 2.05
N PHE A 16 -0.90 3.86 2.29
CA PHE A 16 -2.08 3.84 1.42
C PHE A 16 -1.78 4.34 0.02
N ALA A 17 -1.00 5.42 -0.13
CA ALA A 17 -0.56 5.90 -1.44
C ALA A 17 0.25 4.82 -2.20
N LYS A 18 1.09 4.07 -1.49
CA LYS A 18 1.84 2.96 -2.11
C LYS A 18 0.92 1.83 -2.56
N ILE A 19 -0.05 1.44 -1.74
CA ILE A 19 -1.03 0.41 -2.09
C ILE A 19 -1.86 0.85 -3.30
N GLU A 20 -2.36 2.09 -3.31
CA GLU A 20 -3.12 2.66 -4.44
C GLU A 20 -2.34 2.63 -5.75
N SER A 21 -1.07 3.05 -5.72
CA SER A 21 -0.19 3.00 -6.89
C SER A 21 -0.02 1.58 -7.42
N LEU A 22 0.22 0.61 -6.53
CA LEU A 22 0.36 -0.80 -6.91
C LEU A 22 -0.93 -1.41 -7.45
N LEU A 23 -2.08 -1.08 -6.86
CA LEU A 23 -3.39 -1.52 -7.33
C LEU A 23 -3.67 -1.00 -8.73
N THR A 24 -3.46 0.30 -8.95
CA THR A 24 -3.70 0.94 -10.25
C THR A 24 -2.86 0.29 -11.34
N GLN A 25 -1.56 0.07 -11.06
CA GLN A 25 -0.67 -0.61 -11.99
C GLN A 25 -1.12 -2.05 -12.28
N ALA A 26 -1.37 -2.85 -11.24
CA ALA A 26 -1.80 -4.23 -11.40
C ALA A 26 -3.12 -4.34 -12.18
N TRP A 27 -4.04 -3.40 -11.97
CA TRP A 27 -5.32 -3.38 -12.67
C TRP A 27 -5.15 -3.04 -14.16
N GLN A 28 -4.30 -2.09 -14.51
CA GLN A 28 -3.96 -1.78 -15.90
C GLN A 28 -3.32 -2.98 -16.61
N GLU A 29 -2.41 -3.70 -15.93
CA GLU A 29 -1.73 -4.88 -16.48
C GLU A 29 -2.67 -6.07 -16.74
N THR A 30 -3.81 -6.14 -16.05
CA THR A 30 -4.84 -7.16 -16.32
C THR A 30 -5.80 -6.78 -17.44
N GLY A 31 -5.68 -5.56 -18.01
CA GLY A 31 -6.66 -5.02 -18.94
C GLY A 31 -8.01 -4.78 -18.26
N TYR A 32 -8.01 -4.30 -17.02
CA TYR A 32 -9.20 -4.10 -16.19
C TYR A 32 -9.93 -5.40 -15.79
N GLY A 33 -9.20 -6.51 -15.73
CA GLY A 33 -9.70 -7.82 -15.31
C GLY A 33 -9.82 -7.97 -13.79
N SER A 34 -9.64 -9.19 -13.30
CA SER A 34 -9.73 -9.50 -11.88
C SER A 34 -8.44 -9.12 -11.14
N LEU A 35 -8.62 -8.56 -9.95
CA LEU A 35 -7.56 -8.22 -9.02
C LEU A 35 -7.94 -8.71 -7.62
N THR A 36 -6.97 -9.24 -6.88
CA THR A 36 -7.16 -9.64 -5.49
C THR A 36 -6.13 -8.99 -4.60
N VAL A 37 -6.57 -8.59 -3.41
CA VAL A 37 -5.72 -8.05 -2.35
C VAL A 37 -5.83 -8.98 -1.16
N ASP A 38 -4.68 -9.38 -0.66
CA ASP A 38 -4.55 -10.32 0.44
C ASP A 38 -3.53 -9.78 1.43
N SER A 39 -3.62 -10.20 2.68
CA SER A 39 -2.67 -9.82 3.71
C SER A 39 -2.38 -11.00 4.61
N GLU A 40 -1.11 -11.24 4.88
CA GLU A 40 -0.67 -12.28 5.81
C GLU A 40 0.26 -11.69 6.87
N ARG A 41 0.07 -12.12 8.12
CA ARG A 41 0.99 -11.80 9.20
C ARG A 41 2.25 -12.63 9.03
N ILE A 42 3.40 -11.97 8.85
CA ILE A 42 4.70 -12.65 8.68
C ILE A 42 5.55 -12.61 9.95
N SER A 43 5.26 -11.68 10.87
CA SER A 43 5.87 -11.64 12.20
C SER A 43 4.98 -10.89 13.19
N PRO A 44 5.30 -10.86 14.49
CA PRO A 44 4.52 -10.13 15.47
C PRO A 44 4.32 -8.65 15.14
N THR A 45 5.29 -8.05 14.44
CA THR A 45 5.36 -6.62 14.14
C THR A 45 5.28 -6.30 12.65
N ARG A 46 4.97 -7.29 11.80
CA ARG A 46 4.94 -7.10 10.33
C ARG A 46 3.81 -7.88 9.67
N ILE A 47 3.17 -7.22 8.72
CA ILE A 47 2.24 -7.83 7.77
C ILE A 47 2.79 -7.71 6.36
N LYS A 48 2.46 -8.67 5.50
CA LYS A 48 2.75 -8.63 4.07
C LYS A 48 1.44 -8.50 3.33
N VAL A 49 1.32 -7.45 2.53
CA VAL A 49 0.21 -7.23 1.60
C VAL A 49 0.62 -7.79 0.24
N ILE A 50 -0.26 -8.56 -0.37
CA ILE A 50 -0.08 -9.16 -1.68
C ILE A 50 -1.19 -8.64 -2.59
N ILE A 51 -0.81 -8.02 -3.70
CA ILE A 51 -1.73 -7.59 -4.76
C ILE A 51 -1.48 -8.52 -5.95
N ARG A 52 -2.50 -9.27 -6.36
CA ARG A 52 -2.42 -10.21 -7.48
C ARG A 52 -3.31 -9.74 -8.62
N GLY A 53 -2.68 -9.48 -9.76
CA GLY A 53 -3.30 -9.36 -11.08
C GLY A 53 -2.52 -10.23 -12.05
N SER A 54 -2.08 -9.66 -13.18
CA SER A 54 -1.09 -10.29 -14.07
C SER A 54 0.27 -10.42 -13.38
N THR A 55 0.68 -9.36 -12.68
CA THR A 55 1.88 -9.33 -11.82
C THR A 55 1.50 -9.50 -10.35
N HIS A 56 2.41 -10.08 -9.57
CA HIS A 56 2.24 -10.27 -8.13
C HIS A 56 3.12 -9.28 -7.36
N TYR A 57 2.51 -8.23 -6.82
CA TYR A 57 3.21 -7.29 -5.96
C TYR A 57 3.15 -7.73 -4.51
N ARG A 58 4.27 -7.53 -3.80
CA ARG A 58 4.41 -7.85 -2.38
C ARG A 58 4.98 -6.64 -1.67
N TYR A 59 4.31 -6.23 -0.61
CA TYR A 59 4.70 -5.07 0.20
C TYR A 59 4.66 -5.45 1.68
N ILE A 60 5.66 -5.06 2.45
CA ILE A 60 5.75 -5.35 3.88
C ILE A 60 5.48 -4.07 4.66
N ILE A 61 4.51 -4.13 5.56
CA ILE A 61 4.19 -3.05 6.51
C ILE A 61 4.65 -3.50 7.89
N SER A 62 5.42 -2.65 8.57
CA SER A 62 5.82 -2.86 9.96
C SER A 62 5.07 -1.95 10.92
N VAL A 63 5.03 -2.31 12.20
CA VAL A 63 4.40 -1.47 13.26
C VAL A 63 5.04 -0.07 13.34
N LYS A 64 6.32 0.08 12.96
CA LYS A 64 6.99 1.39 12.90
C LYS A 64 6.43 2.27 11.80
N ASP A 65 5.93 1.67 10.72
CA ASP A 65 5.31 2.38 9.60
C ASP A 65 3.87 2.83 9.95
N ILE A 66 3.30 2.33 11.05
CA ILE A 66 1.95 2.70 11.51
C ILE A 66 2.02 3.76 12.62
N ASN A 67 2.96 3.60 13.56
CA ASN A 67 3.09 4.45 14.75
C ASN A 67 4.12 5.58 14.56
N GLY A 68 4.13 6.20 13.38
CA GLY A 68 5.11 7.23 12.98
C GLY A 68 5.32 8.31 14.04
#